data_AF-A0A8X6QCQ1-F1
#
_entry.id   AF-A0A8X6QCQ1-F1
#
_cell.length_a   1.000
_cell.length_b   1.000
_cell.length_c   1.000
_cell.angle_alpha   90.00
_cell.angle_beta   90.00
_cell.angle_gamma   90.00
#
_symmetry.space_group_name_H-M   'P 1'
#
loop_
_entity.id
_entity.type
_entity.pdbx_description
1 polymer ?
#
loop_
_entity_poly.entity_id
_entity_poly.type
_entity_poly.pdbx_seq_one_letter_code
_entity_poly.pdbx_strand_id
1 'polypeptide(L)'
;MQLCYGHRRTIQKLKATNRCFLCTNRGHVQKNCFRKEKYRCSKCRKKHHVSICKTPTNEQSATTPTNKIDTSSYNFVHLQTARIFITGSNGITKLTRCLLDGGSQSSFISSDLVDTLNLPVISTGPLDL
;
A
#
# COMPACT_ATOMS: atom_id res chain seq x y z
N MET A 1 -33.98 -4.28 -0.61
CA MET A 1 -32.83 -4.47 0.30
C MET A 1 -31.51 -4.33 -0.46
N GLN A 2 -30.83 -3.19 -0.34
CA GLN A 2 -29.63 -2.83 -1.10
C GLN A 2 -28.39 -3.65 -0.67
N LEU A 3 -28.06 -4.71 -1.41
CA LEU A 3 -26.81 -5.47 -1.24
C LEU A 3 -25.62 -4.56 -1.61
N CYS A 4 -24.75 -4.22 -0.65
CA CYS A 4 -23.45 -3.64 -1.00
C CYS A 4 -22.58 -4.75 -1.59
N TYR A 5 -22.41 -4.71 -2.91
CA TYR A 5 -21.50 -5.60 -3.63
C TYR A 5 -20.06 -5.19 -3.38
N GLY A 6 -19.33 -6.02 -2.63
CA GLY A 6 -17.90 -5.85 -2.36
C GLY A 6 -17.00 -5.84 -3.62
N HIS A 7 -15.68 -5.64 -3.46
CA HIS A 7 -14.71 -5.57 -4.57
C HIS A 7 -14.85 -6.76 -5.53
N ARG A 8 -15.16 -6.50 -6.81
CA ARG A 8 -15.50 -7.54 -7.81
C ARG A 8 -14.40 -8.59 -7.94
N ARG A 9 -13.13 -8.16 -7.95
CA ARG A 9 -11.95 -9.05 -7.98
C ARG A 9 -11.81 -9.89 -6.71
N THR A 10 -11.96 -9.27 -5.54
CA THR A 10 -11.89 -9.97 -4.24
C THR A 10 -12.99 -11.02 -4.11
N ILE A 11 -14.22 -10.69 -4.54
CA ILE A 11 -15.34 -11.64 -4.56
C ILE A 11 -15.04 -12.82 -5.49
N GLN A 12 -14.50 -12.57 -6.69
CA GLN A 12 -14.12 -13.64 -7.61
C GLN A 12 -13.05 -14.57 -7.00
N LYS A 13 -12.02 -14.01 -6.36
CA LYS A 13 -10.99 -14.81 -5.66
C LYS A 13 -11.58 -15.66 -4.53
N LEU A 14 -12.49 -15.09 -3.73
CA LEU A 14 -13.15 -15.84 -2.64
C LEU A 14 -14.06 -16.95 -3.17
N LYS A 15 -14.76 -16.74 -4.29
CA LYS A 15 -15.52 -17.79 -4.98
C LYS A 15 -14.61 -18.91 -5.48
N ALA A 16 -13.55 -18.54 -6.22
CA ALA A 16 -12.60 -19.49 -6.78
C ALA A 16 -11.88 -20.34 -5.71
N THR A 17 -11.73 -19.80 -4.50
CA THR A 17 -11.06 -20.49 -3.37
C THR A 17 -12.02 -21.06 -2.33
N ASN A 18 -13.33 -21.11 -2.62
CA ASN A 18 -14.39 -21.59 -1.73
C ASN A 18 -14.29 -21.01 -0.29
N ARG A 19 -14.15 -19.68 -0.22
CA ARG A 19 -14.06 -18.92 1.03
C ARG A 19 -15.35 -18.15 1.32
N CYS A 20 -15.75 -18.17 2.58
CA CYS A 20 -16.94 -17.48 3.06
C CYS A 20 -16.80 -15.95 2.95
N PHE A 21 -17.80 -15.27 2.40
CA PHE A 21 -17.76 -13.80 2.28
C PHE A 21 -17.88 -13.05 3.61
N LEU A 22 -18.31 -13.70 4.69
CA LEU A 22 -18.44 -13.06 6.01
C LEU A 22 -17.15 -13.14 6.83
N CYS A 23 -16.49 -14.28 6.82
CA CYS A 23 -15.34 -14.54 7.69
C CYS A 23 -14.05 -14.84 6.94
N THR A 24 -14.12 -14.96 5.61
CA THR A 24 -13.04 -15.41 4.72
C THR A 24 -12.53 -16.83 4.98
N ASN A 25 -12.98 -17.58 5.97
CA ASN A 25 -12.53 -18.97 6.16
C ASN A 25 -12.96 -19.87 4.98
N ARG A 26 -12.17 -20.92 4.70
CA ARG A 26 -12.47 -21.95 3.69
C ARG A 26 -13.55 -22.91 4.19
N GLY A 27 -14.12 -23.68 3.26
CA GLY A 27 -14.96 -24.84 3.58
C GLY A 27 -16.43 -24.53 3.89
N HIS A 28 -16.85 -23.27 3.76
CA HIS A 28 -18.26 -22.91 3.86
C HIS A 28 -18.57 -21.59 3.13
N VAL A 29 -19.84 -21.38 2.81
CA VAL A 29 -20.36 -20.14 2.22
C VAL A 29 -21.03 -19.28 3.29
N GLN A 30 -21.32 -18.01 2.95
CA GLN A 30 -21.98 -17.06 3.85
C GLN A 30 -23.27 -17.61 4.50
N LYS A 31 -24.08 -18.37 3.76
CA LYS A 31 -25.33 -18.98 4.27
C LYS A 31 -25.10 -19.98 5.42
N ASN A 32 -23.93 -20.63 5.43
CA ASN A 32 -23.55 -21.68 6.38
C ASN A 32 -22.49 -21.20 7.38
N CYS A 33 -22.24 -19.89 7.45
CA CYS A 33 -21.28 -19.33 8.39
C CYS A 33 -21.86 -19.31 9.80
N PHE A 34 -21.14 -19.88 10.77
CA PHE A 34 -21.50 -19.81 12.20
C PHE A 34 -21.73 -18.38 12.71
N ARG A 35 -21.00 -17.40 12.13
CA ARG A 35 -21.09 -15.98 12.51
C ARG A 35 -22.17 -15.21 11.73
N LYS A 36 -23.02 -15.84 10.92
CA LYS A 36 -23.90 -15.16 9.94
C LYS A 36 -24.89 -14.15 10.54
N GLU A 37 -25.35 -14.39 11.76
CA GLU A 37 -26.28 -13.48 12.42
C GLU A 37 -25.57 -12.30 13.08
N LYS A 38 -24.47 -12.57 13.80
CA LYS A 38 -23.74 -11.59 14.60
C LYS A 38 -22.78 -10.73 13.77
N TYR A 39 -22.24 -11.26 12.68
CA TYR A 39 -21.20 -10.56 11.92
C TYR A 39 -21.79 -9.46 11.02
N ARG A 40 -21.24 -8.25 11.14
CA ARG A 40 -21.50 -7.10 10.27
C ARG A 40 -20.19 -6.40 9.97
N CYS A 41 -20.04 -5.91 8.75
CA CYS A 41 -18.89 -5.08 8.36
C CYS A 41 -18.77 -3.88 9.30
N SER A 42 -17.57 -3.60 9.81
CA SER A 42 -17.34 -2.43 10.67
C SER A 42 -17.53 -1.11 9.92
N LYS A 43 -17.31 -1.07 8.60
CA LYS A 43 -17.43 0.14 7.77
C LYS A 43 -18.86 0.52 7.42
N CYS A 44 -19.68 -0.44 6.95
CA CYS A 44 -21.03 -0.14 6.44
C CYS A 44 -22.15 -0.95 7.08
N ARG A 45 -21.83 -1.73 8.12
CA ARG A 45 -22.80 -2.54 8.89
C ARG A 45 -23.61 -3.56 8.05
N LYS A 46 -23.14 -3.93 6.85
CA LYS A 46 -23.76 -4.97 6.00
C LYS A 46 -23.10 -6.34 6.14
N LYS A 47 -23.75 -7.39 5.63
CA LYS A 47 -23.31 -8.80 5.68
C LYS A 47 -22.17 -9.09 4.68
N HIS A 48 -20.94 -8.68 4.99
CA HIS A 48 -19.69 -9.07 4.29
C HIS A 48 -18.47 -8.76 5.17
N HIS A 49 -17.35 -9.45 4.94
CA HIS A 49 -16.08 -9.19 5.61
C HIS A 49 -15.54 -7.80 5.26
N VAL A 50 -15.01 -7.07 6.24
CA VAL A 50 -14.56 -5.67 6.08
C VAL A 50 -13.57 -5.48 4.92
N SER A 51 -12.70 -6.45 4.64
CA SER A 51 -11.74 -6.40 3.53
C SER A 51 -12.36 -6.43 2.12
N ILE A 52 -13.64 -6.77 2.00
CA ILE A 52 -14.39 -6.81 0.74
C ILE A 52 -15.24 -5.54 0.59
N CYS A 53 -15.35 -4.73 1.64
CA CYS A 53 -16.23 -3.56 1.67
C CYS A 53 -15.84 -2.52 0.61
N LYS A 54 -16.82 -2.07 -0.20
CA LYS A 54 -16.64 -1.01 -1.20
C LYS A 54 -17.05 0.38 -0.74
N THR A 55 -17.77 0.49 0.38
CA THR A 55 -18.20 1.81 0.82
C THR A 55 -16.95 2.60 1.20
N PRO A 56 -16.72 3.77 0.59
CA PRO A 56 -15.69 4.68 1.10
C PRO A 56 -16.06 4.96 2.56
N THR A 57 -15.11 4.71 3.45
CA THR A 57 -15.22 5.21 4.82
C THR A 57 -15.35 6.74 4.70
N ASN A 58 -16.28 7.35 5.44
CA ASN A 58 -16.30 8.82 5.56
C ASN A 58 -15.10 9.33 6.38
N GLU A 59 -14.34 8.41 6.97
CA GLU A 59 -12.95 8.65 7.29
C GLU A 59 -12.19 8.67 5.98
N GLN A 60 -11.56 9.81 5.66
CA GLN A 60 -10.56 9.91 4.61
C GLN A 60 -9.50 8.82 4.81
N SER A 61 -9.77 7.61 4.32
CA SER A 61 -8.76 6.76 3.74
C SER A 61 -8.40 7.45 2.44
N ALA A 62 -7.72 8.59 2.57
CA ALA A 62 -6.88 9.07 1.51
C ALA A 62 -5.95 7.88 1.24
N THR A 63 -6.25 7.12 0.19
CA THR A 63 -5.18 6.77 -0.73
C THR A 63 -4.65 8.11 -1.20
N THR A 64 -3.84 8.75 -0.36
CA THR A 64 -2.84 9.69 -0.84
C THR A 64 -2.08 8.83 -1.85
N PRO A 65 -2.18 9.10 -3.17
CA PRO A 65 -1.13 8.61 -4.03
C PRO A 65 0.18 9.07 -3.38
N THR A 66 1.17 8.18 -3.37
CA THR A 66 2.44 8.30 -2.64
C THR A 66 3.29 9.52 -3.05
N ASN A 67 2.71 10.49 -3.77
CA ASN A 67 3.32 11.65 -4.39
C ASN A 67 2.44 12.92 -4.33
N LYS A 68 1.35 12.96 -3.53
CA LYS A 68 0.56 14.21 -3.35
C LYS A 68 0.93 14.92 -2.07
N ILE A 69 1.52 16.11 -2.20
CA ILE A 69 1.72 17.06 -1.12
C ILE A 69 0.67 18.16 -1.29
N ASP A 70 -0.24 18.27 -0.33
CA ASP A 70 -1.21 19.38 -0.28
C ASP A 70 -0.62 20.46 0.61
N THR A 71 0.03 21.46 0.01
CA THR A 71 0.59 22.61 0.73
C THR A 71 -0.11 23.87 0.27
N SER A 72 -0.60 24.67 1.20
CA SER A 72 -1.24 25.97 0.96
C SER A 72 -0.26 27.07 0.52
N SER A 73 1.02 26.74 0.27
CA SER A 73 2.06 27.69 -0.13
C SER A 73 2.32 27.63 -1.64
N TYR A 74 2.17 28.76 -2.32
CA TYR A 74 2.22 28.85 -3.79
C TYR A 74 3.62 29.05 -4.40
N ASN A 75 4.69 29.09 -3.60
CA ASN A 75 6.04 29.48 -4.06
C ASN A 75 7.16 28.47 -3.77
N PHE A 76 6.82 27.25 -3.29
CA PHE A 76 7.84 26.25 -2.96
C PHE A 76 7.48 24.89 -3.54
N VAL A 77 8.42 24.28 -4.24
CA VAL A 77 8.34 22.86 -4.62
C VAL A 77 8.72 22.04 -3.41
N HIS A 78 7.73 21.37 -2.82
CA HIS A 78 7.96 20.40 -1.77
C HIS A 78 8.18 19.03 -2.41
N LEU A 79 9.29 18.37 -2.05
CA LEU A 79 9.54 16.99 -2.43
C LEU A 79 9.39 16.11 -1.19
N GLN A 80 8.77 14.94 -1.40
CA GLN A 80 8.61 13.99 -0.32
C GLN A 80 9.95 13.32 -0.03
N THR A 81 10.23 13.05 1.25
CA THR A 81 11.41 12.29 1.66
C THR A 81 10.99 11.18 2.61
N ALA A 82 11.69 10.06 2.56
CA ALA A 82 11.54 8.98 3.53
C ALA A 82 12.88 8.63 4.14
N ARG A 83 12.88 8.24 5.42
CA ARG A 83 14.05 7.63 6.06
C ARG A 83 13.93 6.13 5.91
N ILE A 84 14.95 5.52 5.34
CA ILE A 84 14.99 4.10 5.01
C ILE A 84 16.26 3.47 5.59
N PHE A 85 16.15 2.22 6.04
CA PHE A 85 17.31 1.41 6.32
C PHE A 85 17.69 0.63 5.06
N ILE A 86 18.95 0.71 4.66
CA ILE A 86 19.51 -0.04 3.53
C ILE A 86 20.57 -0.98 4.08
N THR A 87 20.47 -2.26 3.74
CA THR A 87 21.42 -3.30 4.16
C THR A 87 22.23 -3.77 2.97
N GLY A 88 23.54 -3.68 3.10
CA GLY A 88 24.50 -4.12 2.10
C GLY A 88 24.73 -5.63 2.09
N SER A 89 25.40 -6.12 1.05
CA SER A 89 25.82 -7.52 0.94
C SER A 89 26.82 -7.93 2.04
N ASN A 90 27.53 -6.94 2.59
CA ASN A 90 28.45 -7.06 3.72
C ASN A 90 27.74 -7.13 5.09
N GLY A 91 26.40 -7.11 5.13
CA GLY A 91 25.62 -7.13 6.37
C GLY A 91 25.55 -5.79 7.11
N ILE A 92 26.19 -4.73 6.59
CA ILE A 92 26.12 -3.40 7.17
C ILE A 92 24.76 -2.79 6.84
N THR A 93 24.12 -2.17 7.83
CA THR A 93 22.87 -1.41 7.65
C THR A 93 23.10 0.08 7.92
N LYS A 94 22.60 0.94 7.03
CA LYS A 94 22.64 2.40 7.20
C LYS A 94 21.24 3.00 7.12
N LEU A 95 20.96 3.94 8.02
CA LEU A 95 19.78 4.80 7.96
C LEU A 95 20.08 5.99 7.03
N THR A 96 19.34 6.08 5.93
CA THR A 96 19.54 7.10 4.89
C THR A 96 18.22 7.80 4.58
N ARG A 97 18.26 9.08 4.18
CA ARG A 97 17.11 9.80 3.65
C ARG A 97 17.06 9.64 2.13
N CYS A 98 15.96 9.11 1.60
CA CYS A 98 15.67 9.12 0.17
C CYS A 98 14.72 10.26 -0.20
N LEU A 99 14.93 10.81 -1.39
CA LEU A 99 14.04 11.76 -2.05
C LEU A 99 13.07 10.97 -2.93
N LEU A 100 11.78 11.21 -2.79
CA LEU A 100 10.74 10.59 -3.61
C LEU A 100 10.29 11.60 -4.66
N ASP A 101 10.93 11.54 -5.82
CA ASP A 101 10.61 12.40 -6.95
C ASP A 101 9.98 11.60 -8.09
N GLY A 102 8.66 11.77 -8.27
CA GLY A 102 7.91 11.15 -9.37
C GLY A 102 8.13 11.82 -10.72
N GLY A 103 8.79 12.99 -10.77
CA GLY A 103 9.14 13.71 -12.00
C GLY A 103 10.48 13.28 -12.61
N SER A 104 11.33 12.59 -11.84
CA SER A 104 12.63 12.12 -12.30
C SER A 104 12.52 10.88 -13.19
N GLN A 105 13.31 10.82 -14.26
CA GLN A 105 13.44 9.64 -15.13
C GLN A 105 14.43 8.59 -14.60
N SER A 106 15.30 9.01 -13.68
CA SER A 106 16.36 8.17 -13.11
C SER A 106 16.38 8.27 -11.58
N SER A 107 16.91 7.23 -10.93
CA SER A 107 17.14 7.21 -9.48
C SER A 107 18.64 7.09 -9.21
N PHE A 108 19.11 7.81 -8.20
CA PHE A 108 20.53 7.89 -7.86
C PHE A 108 20.77 7.53 -6.40
N ILE A 109 22.00 7.09 -6.12
CA ILE A 109 22.51 6.78 -4.79
C ILE A 109 23.90 7.39 -4.66
N SER A 110 24.27 7.86 -3.47
CA SER A 110 25.60 8.45 -3.26
C SER A 110 26.69 7.37 -3.35
N SER A 111 27.82 7.72 -3.96
CA SER A 111 29.02 6.87 -4.03
C SER A 111 29.45 6.38 -2.66
N ASP A 112 29.47 7.26 -1.66
CA ASP A 112 29.86 6.91 -0.29
C ASP A 112 28.99 5.79 0.30
N LEU A 113 27.70 5.76 -0.06
CA LEU A 113 26.77 4.75 0.42
C LEU A 113 26.93 3.43 -0.34
N VAL A 114 27.23 3.50 -1.63
CA VAL A 114 27.63 2.34 -2.44
C VAL A 114 28.86 1.68 -1.85
N ASP A 115 29.91 2.46 -1.57
CA ASP A 115 31.17 1.97 -1.01
C ASP A 115 30.96 1.38 0.39
N THR A 116 30.23 2.09 1.25
CA THR A 116 29.97 1.65 2.63
C THR A 116 29.16 0.35 2.68
N LEU A 117 28.19 0.18 1.78
CA LEU A 117 27.29 -0.97 1.78
C LEU A 117 27.72 -2.07 0.80
N ASN A 118 28.84 -1.90 0.09
CA ASN A 118 29.33 -2.82 -0.94
C ASN A 118 28.21 -3.18 -1.95
N LEU A 119 27.58 -2.14 -2.53
CA LEU A 119 26.48 -2.30 -3.48
C LEU A 119 27.00 -2.48 -4.91
N PRO A 120 26.36 -3.31 -5.74
CA PRO A 120 26.71 -3.44 -7.14
C PRO A 120 26.34 -2.16 -7.91
N VAL A 121 27.27 -1.66 -8.72
CA VAL A 121 27.05 -0.50 -9.59
C VAL A 121 26.57 -0.99 -10.96
N ILE A 122 25.33 -0.64 -11.31
CA ILE A 122 24.71 -1.00 -12.60
C ILE A 122 25.07 0.03 -13.69
N SER A 123 25.15 1.31 -13.32
CA SER A 123 25.50 2.42 -14.20
C SER A 123 25.98 3.62 -13.38
N THR A 124 26.81 4.45 -13.98
CA THR A 124 27.28 5.72 -13.42
C THR A 124 26.96 6.84 -14.41
N GLY A 125 26.47 7.98 -13.90
CA GLY A 125 26.20 9.16 -14.73
C GLY A 125 26.33 10.43 -13.90
N PRO A 126 26.54 11.60 -14.56
CA PRO A 126 26.50 12.88 -13.87
C PRO A 126 25.11 13.13 -13.29
N LEU A 127 25.07 13.84 -12.17
CA LEU A 127 23.85 14.46 -11.69
C LEU A 127 23.69 15.77 -12.46
N ASP A 128 22.96 15.73 -13.57
CA ASP A 128 22.49 16.96 -14.21
C ASP A 128 21.39 17.55 -13.31
N LEU A 129 21.78 18.52 -12.48
CA LEU A 129 20.89 19.32 -11.63
C LEU A 129 20.33 20.52 -12.41
#